data_AF-A0A7J0D000-F1
#
_entry.id   AF-A0A7J0D000-F1
#
_cell.length_a   1.000
_cell.length_b   1.000
_cell.length_c   1.000
_cell.angle_alpha   90.00
_cell.angle_beta   90.00
_cell.angle_gamma   90.00
#
_symmetry.space_group_name_H-M   'P 1'
#
loop_
_entity.id
_entity.type
_entity.pdbx_description
1 polymer ?
#
loop_
_entity_poly.entity_id
_entity_poly.type
_entity_poly.pdbx_seq_one_letter_code
_entity_poly.pdbx_strand_id
1 'polypeptide(L)'
;MSPPPPPGPRAPGGVRRGRPARARPLALPDRPRLAGEGPPPEWAVIGQWRSDHAGEIVEWEDNPDYRPSPEAMGWPEPADEVDRAVQLATTGYGPAEDVTAALAGAEVAVPVTADGEPVSASAPDGTAVVPVYTSPRYLRGLGQLASVTLPLKELLARIPAGHSLCLNSSAPVSMVLTTEGLAEVLAEAGEAAATTAPAP
;
A
#
# COMPACT_ATOMS: atom_id res chain seq x y z
N MET A 1 -8.74 -35.52 10.67
CA MET A 1 -7.64 -35.70 9.70
C MET A 1 -7.58 -34.42 8.88
N SER A 2 -6.62 -33.54 9.16
CA SER A 2 -6.40 -32.35 8.34
C SER A 2 -5.79 -32.77 7.00
N PRO A 3 -6.16 -32.12 5.88
CA PRO A 3 -5.50 -32.36 4.61
C PRO A 3 -4.01 -32.00 4.71
N PRO A 4 -3.11 -32.71 3.97
CA PRO A 4 -1.71 -32.33 3.92
C PRO A 4 -1.58 -30.92 3.33
N PRO A 5 -0.61 -30.11 3.81
CA PRO A 5 -0.35 -28.81 3.24
C PRO A 5 0.03 -28.95 1.74
N PRO A 6 -0.32 -27.97 0.90
CA PRO A 6 0.07 -27.97 -0.51
C PRO A 6 1.60 -28.07 -0.63
N PRO A 7 2.14 -28.75 -1.67
CA PRO A 7 3.59 -28.82 -1.87
C PRO A 7 4.15 -27.40 -2.06
N GLY A 8 5.19 -27.06 -1.29
CA GLY A 8 5.87 -25.78 -1.37
C GLY A 8 6.49 -25.49 -2.76
N PRO A 9 6.98 -24.27 -2.98
CA PRO A 9 7.56 -23.87 -4.26
C PRO A 9 8.72 -24.79 -4.67
N ARG A 10 8.78 -25.15 -5.96
CA ARG A 10 9.88 -25.97 -6.49
C ARG A 10 11.20 -25.21 -6.35
N ALA A 11 12.22 -25.87 -5.80
CA ALA A 11 13.56 -25.32 -5.70
C ALA A 11 14.06 -24.85 -7.09
N PRO A 12 14.73 -23.69 -7.19
CA PRO A 12 15.23 -23.19 -8.46
C PRO A 12 16.24 -24.19 -9.06
N GLY A 13 15.96 -24.65 -10.28
CA GLY A 13 16.83 -25.57 -11.01
C GLY A 13 18.12 -24.87 -11.45
N GLY A 14 19.27 -25.26 -10.91
CA GLY A 14 20.57 -24.81 -11.42
C GLY A 14 21.69 -24.55 -10.41
N VAL A 15 21.66 -25.07 -9.18
CA VAL A 15 22.80 -24.90 -8.26
C VAL A 15 23.94 -25.84 -8.65
N ARG A 16 24.96 -25.29 -9.30
CA ARG A 16 26.18 -25.99 -9.69
C ARG A 16 27.02 -26.28 -8.43
N ARG A 17 27.41 -27.54 -8.26
CA ARG A 17 28.23 -28.05 -7.15
C ARG A 17 29.47 -27.19 -6.89
N GLY A 18 29.55 -26.58 -5.72
CA GLY A 18 30.74 -25.90 -5.16
C GLY A 18 30.80 -26.14 -3.65
N ARG A 19 31.99 -26.54 -3.15
CA ARG A 19 32.31 -26.93 -1.75
C ARG A 19 31.99 -25.84 -0.70
N PRO A 20 31.93 -26.19 0.61
CA PRO A 20 30.97 -25.62 1.55
C PRO A 20 31.49 -24.30 2.14
N ALA A 21 30.84 -23.20 1.77
CA ALA A 21 30.49 -22.23 2.81
C ALA A 21 29.35 -22.87 3.60
N ARG A 22 29.31 -22.73 4.94
CA ARG A 22 28.14 -23.14 5.76
C ARG A 22 26.88 -22.87 4.95
N ALA A 23 26.19 -23.92 4.51
CA ALA A 23 25.12 -23.78 3.53
C ALA A 23 24.08 -22.87 4.16
N ARG A 24 24.08 -21.59 3.75
CA ARG A 24 23.12 -20.62 4.26
C ARG A 24 21.80 -20.99 3.60
N PRO A 25 20.70 -21.02 4.36
CA PRO A 25 19.38 -21.26 3.78
C PRO A 25 19.17 -20.34 2.58
N LEU A 26 18.66 -20.88 1.48
CA LEU A 26 18.29 -20.07 0.32
C LEU A 26 16.92 -19.46 0.61
N ALA A 27 16.87 -18.17 0.89
CA ALA A 27 15.63 -17.42 1.14
C ALA A 27 14.96 -17.02 -0.19
N LEU A 28 13.64 -17.20 -0.28
CA LEU A 28 12.83 -16.67 -1.38
C LEU A 28 12.13 -15.39 -0.90
N PRO A 29 12.58 -14.20 -1.33
CA PRO A 29 11.86 -12.98 -1.01
C PRO A 29 10.57 -12.88 -1.84
N ASP A 30 9.56 -12.26 -1.25
CA ASP A 30 8.28 -12.04 -1.93
C ASP A 30 8.39 -10.99 -3.03
N ARG A 31 9.21 -9.95 -2.82
CA ARG A 31 9.51 -8.94 -3.83
C ARG A 31 11.01 -8.82 -4.12
N PRO A 32 11.45 -8.77 -5.40
CA PRO A 32 12.87 -8.70 -5.75
C PRO A 32 13.58 -7.40 -5.35
N ARG A 33 12.83 -6.30 -5.20
CA ARG A 33 13.34 -4.99 -4.79
C ARG A 33 12.44 -4.42 -3.70
N LEU A 34 12.72 -4.78 -2.45
CA LEU A 34 12.27 -3.95 -1.34
C LEU A 34 13.06 -2.63 -1.39
N ALA A 35 12.43 -1.50 -1.11
CA ALA A 35 13.14 -0.22 -1.06
C ALA A 35 14.16 -0.25 0.09
N GLY A 36 15.46 -0.30 -0.25
CA GLY A 36 16.57 -0.35 0.70
C GLY A 36 17.79 -1.08 0.12
N GLU A 37 18.99 -0.56 0.35
CA GLU A 37 20.23 -1.25 0.02
C GLU A 37 20.50 -2.33 1.08
N GLY A 38 20.11 -3.58 0.80
CA GLY A 38 20.37 -4.70 1.70
C GLY A 38 19.59 -5.97 1.37
N PRO A 39 19.90 -7.10 2.04
CA PRO A 39 19.05 -8.27 1.99
C PRO A 39 17.65 -7.90 2.51
N PRO A 40 16.58 -8.49 1.93
CA PRO A 40 15.23 -8.24 2.39
C PRO A 40 15.11 -8.62 3.87
N PRO A 41 14.38 -7.83 4.67
CA PRO A 41 14.10 -8.15 6.06
C PRO A 41 13.39 -9.50 6.15
N GLU A 42 13.58 -10.21 7.26
CA GLU A 42 13.09 -11.58 7.40
C GLU A 42 11.58 -11.70 7.19
N TRP A 43 10.79 -10.70 7.61
CA TRP A 43 9.33 -10.69 7.36
C TRP A 43 8.93 -10.57 5.87
N ALA A 44 9.83 -10.15 4.98
CA ALA A 44 9.57 -10.05 3.54
C ALA A 44 10.00 -11.32 2.76
N VAL A 45 10.40 -12.37 3.49
CA VAL A 45 10.80 -13.66 2.94
C VAL A 45 9.64 -14.64 3.08
N ILE A 46 9.23 -15.27 1.98
CA ILE A 46 8.14 -16.26 1.95
C ILE A 46 8.54 -17.50 2.75
N GLY A 47 9.80 -17.91 2.63
CA GLY A 47 10.37 -19.07 3.31
C GLY A 47 11.77 -19.35 2.80
N GLN A 48 12.35 -20.43 3.31
CA GLN A 48 13.71 -20.80 2.99
C GLN A 48 13.86 -22.29 2.71
N TRP A 49 14.75 -22.62 1.78
CA TRP A 49 15.19 -23.99 1.60
C TRP A 49 16.26 -24.33 2.64
N ARG A 50 16.00 -25.32 3.49
CA ARG A 50 16.99 -25.88 4.41
C ARG A 50 17.95 -26.79 3.64
N SER A 51 19.24 -26.68 3.98
CA SER A 51 20.26 -27.59 3.50
C SER A 51 20.64 -28.61 4.56
N ASP A 52 20.96 -29.83 4.14
CA ASP A 52 21.52 -30.84 5.03
C ASP A 52 23.02 -30.59 5.31
N HIS A 53 23.64 -31.46 6.11
CA HIS A 53 25.08 -31.38 6.43
C HIS A 53 25.99 -31.55 5.19
N ALA A 54 25.48 -32.08 4.09
CA ALA A 54 26.19 -32.17 2.80
C ALA A 54 26.02 -30.90 1.95
N GLY A 55 25.13 -29.97 2.33
CA GLY A 55 24.81 -28.75 1.61
C GLY A 55 23.76 -28.92 0.53
N GLU A 56 23.05 -30.06 0.49
CA GLU A 56 21.96 -30.32 -0.45
C GLU A 56 20.65 -29.73 0.07
N ILE A 57 19.85 -29.11 -0.80
CA ILE A 57 18.53 -28.58 -0.45
C ILE A 57 17.59 -29.76 -0.21
N VAL A 58 17.10 -29.91 1.03
CA VAL A 58 16.32 -31.08 1.44
C VAL A 58 14.86 -30.78 1.74
N GLU A 59 14.55 -29.57 2.21
CA GLU A 59 13.21 -29.24 2.71
C GLU A 59 12.91 -27.75 2.55
N TRP A 60 11.64 -27.45 2.27
CA TRP A 60 11.10 -26.09 2.31
C TRP A 60 10.54 -25.81 3.70
N GLU A 61 10.96 -24.70 4.31
CA GLU A 61 10.43 -24.20 5.57
C GLU A 61 9.73 -22.86 5.30
N ASP A 62 8.41 -22.83 5.50
CA ASP A 62 7.63 -21.59 5.44
C ASP A 62 8.06 -20.65 6.57
N ASN A 63 8.18 -19.36 6.26
CA ASN A 63 8.50 -18.37 7.27
C ASN A 63 7.23 -17.96 8.02
N PRO A 64 7.11 -18.23 9.33
CA PRO A 64 5.93 -17.85 10.11
C PRO A 64 5.79 -16.32 10.25
N ASP A 65 6.88 -15.57 10.10
CA ASP A 65 6.90 -14.10 10.17
C ASP A 65 6.65 -13.43 8.82
N TYR A 66 6.35 -14.22 7.77
CA TYR A 66 6.10 -13.72 6.43
C TYR A 66 4.88 -12.79 6.37
N ARG A 67 5.10 -11.59 5.83
CA ARG A 67 4.07 -10.60 5.51
C ARG A 67 3.93 -10.48 3.99
N PRO A 68 2.78 -10.85 3.41
CA PRO A 68 2.60 -10.81 1.97
C PRO A 68 2.56 -9.38 1.42
N SER A 69 3.22 -9.17 0.29
CA SER A 69 3.14 -7.93 -0.48
C SER A 69 1.76 -7.77 -1.17
N PRO A 70 1.44 -6.59 -1.72
CA PRO A 70 0.22 -6.37 -2.48
C PRO A 70 0.02 -7.39 -3.61
N GLU A 71 1.09 -7.70 -4.34
CA GLU A 71 1.07 -8.66 -5.45
C GLU A 71 0.75 -10.08 -4.94
N ALA A 72 1.36 -10.49 -3.81
CA ALA A 72 1.10 -11.79 -3.18
C ALA A 72 -0.31 -11.90 -2.58
N MET A 73 -0.90 -10.78 -2.17
CA MET A 73 -2.31 -10.68 -1.77
C MET A 73 -3.28 -10.76 -2.96
N GLY A 74 -2.77 -10.81 -4.20
CA GLY A 74 -3.57 -10.83 -5.42
C GLY A 74 -4.20 -9.48 -5.77
N TRP A 75 -3.68 -8.38 -5.21
CA TRP A 75 -4.17 -7.05 -5.54
C TRP A 75 -3.72 -6.64 -6.95
N PRO A 76 -4.54 -5.87 -7.68
CA PRO A 76 -4.17 -5.39 -8.99
C PRO A 76 -3.03 -4.37 -8.91
N GLU A 77 -2.30 -4.20 -10.02
CA GLU A 77 -1.36 -3.09 -10.18
C GLU A 77 -2.02 -1.76 -9.76
N PRO A 78 -1.29 -0.92 -8.99
CA PRO A 78 -1.84 0.30 -8.44
C PRO A 78 -2.26 1.25 -9.55
N ALA A 79 -3.45 1.86 -9.39
CA ALA A 79 -4.05 2.71 -10.39
C ALA A 79 -3.40 4.10 -10.48
N ASP A 80 -2.82 4.57 -9.38
CA ASP A 80 -2.10 5.85 -9.26
C ASP A 80 -1.05 5.76 -8.12
N GLU A 81 -0.34 6.86 -7.86
CA GLU A 81 0.69 6.92 -6.81
C GLU A 81 0.11 6.82 -5.40
N VAL A 82 -1.11 7.34 -5.17
CA VAL A 82 -1.78 7.26 -3.87
C VAL A 82 -2.20 5.82 -3.58
N ASP A 83 -2.78 5.13 -4.56
CA ASP A 83 -3.13 3.71 -4.47
C ASP A 83 -1.89 2.85 -4.25
N ARG A 84 -0.77 3.15 -4.93
CA ARG A 84 0.51 2.49 -4.66
C ARG A 84 0.93 2.67 -3.20
N ALA A 85 0.89 3.89 -2.68
CA ALA A 85 1.27 4.18 -1.31
C ALA A 85 0.32 3.48 -0.32
N VAL A 86 -1.00 3.49 -0.55
CA VAL A 86 -2.00 2.80 0.28
C VAL A 86 -1.72 1.29 0.33
N GLN A 87 -1.47 0.68 -0.82
CA GLN A 87 -1.18 -0.75 -0.90
C GLN A 87 0.09 -1.11 -0.11
N LEU A 88 1.16 -0.31 -0.26
CA LEU A 88 2.42 -0.51 0.45
C LEU A 88 2.30 -0.28 1.96
N ALA A 89 1.63 0.80 2.38
CA ALA A 89 1.42 1.11 3.79
C ALA A 89 0.61 0.02 4.51
N THR A 90 -0.45 -0.48 3.87
CA THR A 90 -1.32 -1.52 4.45
C THR A 90 -0.58 -2.85 4.62
N THR A 91 0.31 -3.19 3.70
CA THR A 91 1.12 -4.42 3.77
C THR A 91 2.38 -4.25 4.62
N GLY A 92 2.68 -3.04 5.09
CA GLY A 92 3.89 -2.71 5.85
C GLY A 92 5.16 -2.61 5.00
N TYR A 93 5.00 -2.55 3.67
CA TYR A 93 6.10 -2.41 2.70
C TYR A 93 6.47 -0.95 2.43
N GLY A 94 5.70 0.02 2.96
CA GLY A 94 5.99 1.45 2.89
C GLY A 94 5.48 2.19 4.12
N PRO A 95 6.04 3.38 4.41
CA PRO A 95 5.54 4.25 5.46
C PRO A 95 4.15 4.80 5.11
N ALA A 96 3.33 5.11 6.13
CA ALA A 96 2.00 5.70 5.92
C ALA A 96 2.10 7.16 5.43
N GLU A 97 3.21 7.82 5.75
CA GLU A 97 3.58 9.18 5.39
C GLU A 97 3.69 9.35 3.86
N ASP A 98 4.08 8.30 3.13
CA ASP A 98 4.11 8.30 1.66
C ASP A 98 2.71 8.52 1.09
N VAL A 99 1.66 8.07 1.79
CA VAL A 99 0.29 8.28 1.33
C VAL A 99 -0.11 9.74 1.45
N THR A 100 0.21 10.38 2.58
CA THR A 100 -0.05 11.81 2.78
C THR A 100 0.75 12.67 1.81
N ALA A 101 1.99 12.28 1.49
CA ALA A 101 2.82 12.98 0.51
C ALA A 101 2.27 12.84 -0.92
N ALA A 102 1.87 11.63 -1.32
CA ALA A 102 1.25 11.39 -2.63
C ALA A 102 -0.09 12.14 -2.76
N LEU A 103 -0.86 12.23 -1.69
CA LEU A 103 -2.12 12.97 -1.64
C LEU A 103 -1.96 14.49 -1.73
N ALA A 104 -0.87 15.05 -1.19
CA ALA A 104 -0.68 16.49 -1.14
C ALA A 104 -0.65 17.15 -2.53
N GLY A 105 -0.17 16.42 -3.54
CA GLY A 105 -0.13 16.87 -4.94
C GLY A 105 -1.29 16.37 -5.81
N ALA A 106 -2.22 15.58 -5.27
CA ALA A 106 -3.25 14.91 -6.04
C ALA A 106 -4.57 15.70 -6.12
N GLU A 107 -5.18 15.67 -7.30
CA GLU A 107 -6.59 16.01 -7.46
C GLU A 107 -7.42 14.82 -6.98
N VAL A 108 -8.47 15.10 -6.22
CA VAL A 108 -9.32 14.05 -5.66
C VAL A 108 -10.77 14.21 -6.09
N ALA A 109 -11.40 13.10 -6.43
CA ALA A 109 -12.81 13.04 -6.77
C ALA A 109 -13.63 12.65 -5.54
N VAL A 110 -14.65 13.45 -5.25
CA VAL A 110 -15.51 13.29 -4.07
C VAL A 110 -16.97 13.21 -4.50
N PRO A 111 -17.72 12.19 -4.08
CA PRO A 111 -19.15 12.12 -4.34
C PRO A 111 -19.88 13.26 -3.64
N VAL A 112 -20.90 13.81 -4.30
CA VAL A 112 -21.68 14.93 -3.75
C VAL A 112 -23.16 14.59 -3.59
N THR A 113 -23.78 15.23 -2.62
CA THR A 113 -25.24 15.21 -2.43
C THR A 113 -25.93 16.03 -3.52
N ALA A 114 -27.27 15.99 -3.55
CA ALA A 114 -28.05 16.80 -4.48
C ALA A 114 -27.81 18.32 -4.34
N ASP A 115 -27.37 18.75 -3.15
CA ASP A 115 -27.06 20.16 -2.85
C ASP A 115 -25.61 20.53 -3.23
N GLY A 116 -24.81 19.57 -3.71
CA GLY A 116 -23.40 19.78 -4.09
C GLY A 116 -22.40 19.65 -2.95
N GLU A 117 -22.85 19.24 -1.77
CA GLU A 117 -21.99 19.05 -0.58
C GLU A 117 -21.33 17.66 -0.59
N PRO A 118 -20.13 17.50 -0.01
CA PRO A 118 -19.47 16.20 0.10
C PRO A 118 -20.35 15.15 0.81
N VAL A 119 -20.46 13.96 0.24
CA VAL A 119 -21.19 12.85 0.86
C VAL A 119 -20.45 12.42 2.14
N SER A 120 -21.17 12.41 3.24
CA SER A 120 -20.72 11.82 4.50
C SER A 120 -21.20 10.38 4.62
N ALA A 121 -20.32 9.49 5.07
CA ALA A 121 -20.57 8.06 5.24
C ALA A 121 -19.98 7.57 6.57
N SER A 122 -20.24 6.32 6.90
CA SER A 122 -19.63 5.64 8.05
C SER A 122 -18.65 4.59 7.55
N ALA A 123 -17.43 4.60 8.09
CA ALA A 123 -16.51 3.48 7.97
C ALA A 123 -17.05 2.27 8.77
N PRO A 124 -16.54 1.04 8.53
CA PRO A 124 -17.02 -0.18 9.21
C PRO A 124 -16.90 -0.15 10.74
N ASP A 125 -15.99 0.66 11.27
CA ASP A 125 -15.76 0.88 12.70
C ASP A 125 -16.67 1.97 13.31
N GLY A 126 -17.53 2.61 12.50
CA GLY A 126 -18.41 3.70 12.93
C GLY A 126 -17.79 5.10 12.78
N THR A 127 -16.56 5.22 12.30
CA THR A 127 -15.91 6.52 12.08
C THR A 127 -16.63 7.29 10.98
N ALA A 128 -16.97 8.56 11.24
CA ALA A 128 -17.56 9.44 10.24
C ALA A 128 -16.50 9.80 9.18
N VAL A 129 -16.79 9.50 7.92
CA VAL A 129 -15.84 9.65 6.82
C VAL A 129 -16.46 10.31 5.59
N VAL A 130 -15.64 11.02 4.83
CA VAL A 130 -15.96 11.46 3.47
C VAL A 130 -15.23 10.52 2.50
N PRO A 131 -15.94 9.80 1.61
CA PRO A 131 -15.30 8.97 0.58
C PRO A 131 -14.56 9.83 -0.44
N VAL A 132 -13.31 9.48 -0.72
CA VAL A 132 -12.44 10.21 -1.64
C VAL A 132 -11.80 9.23 -2.60
N TYR A 133 -11.77 9.58 -3.89
CA TYR A 133 -11.21 8.74 -4.94
C TYR A 133 -10.08 9.46 -5.66
N THR A 134 -8.94 8.80 -5.77
CA THR A 134 -7.77 9.34 -6.49
C THR A 134 -7.70 8.83 -7.93
N SER A 135 -8.38 7.71 -8.22
CA SER A 135 -8.43 7.12 -9.55
C SER A 135 -9.85 7.07 -10.12
N PRO A 136 -10.06 7.41 -11.39
CA PRO A 136 -11.30 7.16 -12.11
C PRO A 136 -11.72 5.68 -12.10
N ARG A 137 -10.74 4.76 -11.98
CA ARG A 137 -11.01 3.32 -11.89
C ARG A 137 -11.86 2.97 -10.68
N TYR A 138 -11.52 3.53 -9.52
CA TYR A 138 -12.22 3.28 -8.27
C TYR A 138 -13.50 4.10 -8.16
N LEU A 139 -13.48 5.34 -8.67
CA LEU A 139 -14.69 6.16 -8.74
C LEU A 139 -15.83 5.46 -9.51
N ARG A 140 -15.53 4.77 -10.62
CA ARG A 140 -16.53 3.98 -11.37
C ARG A 140 -17.17 2.87 -10.54
N GLY A 141 -16.49 2.35 -9.52
CA GLY A 141 -17.04 1.37 -8.58
C GLY A 141 -18.19 1.92 -7.75
N LEU A 142 -18.29 3.24 -7.60
CA LEU A 142 -19.41 3.91 -6.95
C LEU A 142 -20.66 4.01 -7.86
N GLY A 143 -20.52 3.75 -9.15
CA GLY A 143 -21.62 3.81 -10.13
C GLY A 143 -21.77 5.17 -10.79
N GLN A 144 -23.01 5.59 -11.03
CA GLN A 144 -23.36 6.82 -11.77
C GLN A 144 -23.62 8.03 -10.86
N LEU A 145 -23.11 8.01 -9.62
CA LEU A 145 -23.29 9.11 -8.69
C LEU A 145 -22.49 10.35 -9.13
N ALA A 146 -23.07 11.53 -8.88
CA ALA A 146 -22.40 12.79 -9.13
C ALA A 146 -21.16 12.93 -8.24
N SER A 147 -20.08 13.42 -8.81
CA SER A 147 -18.84 13.71 -8.07
C SER A 147 -18.22 14.98 -8.60
N VAL A 148 -17.48 15.66 -7.73
CA VAL A 148 -16.65 16.82 -8.07
C VAL A 148 -15.19 16.43 -7.93
N THR A 149 -14.35 16.89 -8.83
CA THR A 149 -12.90 16.77 -8.72
C THR A 149 -12.33 18.11 -8.31
N LEU A 150 -11.52 18.10 -7.26
CA LEU A 150 -10.91 19.30 -6.70
C LEU A 150 -9.59 18.97 -6.00
N PRO A 151 -8.71 19.97 -5.81
CA PRO A 151 -7.52 19.82 -4.99
C PRO A 151 -7.87 19.41 -3.56
N LEU A 152 -7.05 18.55 -2.94
CA LEU A 152 -7.26 18.09 -1.56
C LEU A 152 -7.41 19.24 -0.55
N LYS A 153 -6.63 20.32 -0.71
CA LYS A 153 -6.72 21.53 0.12
C LYS A 153 -8.11 22.19 0.09
N GLU A 154 -8.77 22.17 -1.07
CA GLU A 154 -10.10 22.76 -1.22
C GLU A 154 -11.17 21.83 -0.63
N LEU A 155 -10.96 20.52 -0.72
CA LEU A 155 -11.80 19.53 -0.08
C LEU A 155 -11.76 19.67 1.45
N LEU A 156 -10.58 19.83 2.05
CA LEU A 156 -10.44 20.00 3.50
C LEU A 156 -11.25 21.18 4.05
N ALA A 157 -11.40 22.26 3.28
CA ALA A 157 -12.21 23.41 3.67
C ALA A 157 -13.74 23.14 3.64
N ARG A 158 -14.18 22.08 2.96
CA ARG A 158 -15.60 21.69 2.82
C ARG A 158 -15.99 20.50 3.68
N ILE A 159 -15.04 19.85 4.33
CA ILE A 159 -15.32 18.65 5.12
C ILE A 159 -15.98 19.05 6.45
N PRO A 160 -17.07 18.38 6.85
CA PRO A 160 -17.68 18.64 8.15
C PRO A 160 -16.69 18.30 9.29
N ALA A 161 -16.70 19.11 10.34
CA ALA A 161 -15.81 18.90 11.49
C ALA A 161 -15.96 17.47 12.06
N GLY A 162 -14.83 16.88 12.47
CA GLY A 162 -14.77 15.52 13.02
C GLY A 162 -14.89 14.40 12.00
N HIS A 163 -14.89 14.70 10.69
CA HIS A 163 -14.85 13.67 9.65
C HIS A 163 -13.42 13.39 9.20
N SER A 164 -13.16 12.12 8.94
CA SER A 164 -11.94 11.62 8.31
C SER A 164 -12.15 11.42 6.80
N LEU A 165 -11.09 11.21 6.05
CA LEU A 165 -11.15 10.81 4.64
C LEU A 165 -11.12 9.30 4.52
N CYS A 166 -11.96 8.71 3.68
CA CYS A 166 -11.87 7.30 3.31
C CYS A 166 -11.42 7.19 1.86
N LEU A 167 -10.15 6.84 1.66
CA LEU A 167 -9.53 6.76 0.34
C LEU A 167 -9.94 5.49 -0.39
N ASN A 168 -10.35 5.64 -1.64
CA ASN A 168 -10.61 4.58 -2.60
C ASN A 168 -11.46 3.44 -1.99
N SER A 169 -12.60 3.76 -1.38
CA SER A 169 -13.43 2.80 -0.64
C SER A 169 -13.98 1.63 -1.47
N SER A 170 -13.88 1.71 -2.80
CA SER A 170 -14.24 0.65 -3.75
C SER A 170 -13.05 -0.16 -4.27
N ALA A 171 -11.82 0.18 -3.86
CA ALA A 171 -10.61 -0.56 -4.18
C ALA A 171 -10.47 -1.82 -3.29
N PRO A 172 -9.61 -2.78 -3.67
CA PRO A 172 -9.33 -3.97 -2.85
C PRO A 172 -8.81 -3.65 -1.45
N VAL A 173 -8.20 -2.48 -1.28
CA VAL A 173 -7.78 -1.91 0.00
C VAL A 173 -8.21 -0.45 0.05
N SER A 174 -8.69 -0.01 1.22
CA SER A 174 -9.04 1.37 1.51
C SER A 174 -8.31 1.83 2.76
N MET A 175 -8.11 3.14 2.89
CA MET A 175 -7.44 3.70 4.06
C MET A 175 -8.19 4.91 4.59
N VAL A 176 -8.37 4.96 5.90
CA VAL A 176 -8.97 6.10 6.59
C VAL A 176 -7.87 7.02 7.09
N LEU A 177 -7.93 8.30 6.73
CA LEU A 177 -7.00 9.33 7.17
C LEU A 177 -7.73 10.38 7.99
N THR A 178 -7.16 10.74 9.14
CA THR A 178 -7.61 11.89 9.90
C THR A 178 -7.34 13.15 9.09
N THR A 179 -8.28 14.10 9.15
CA THR A 179 -8.08 15.43 8.57
C THR A 179 -7.10 16.25 9.39
N GLU A 180 -7.03 15.98 10.69
CA GLU A 180 -5.97 16.41 11.61
C GLU A 180 -4.64 15.75 11.18
N GLY A 181 -3.62 16.56 10.88
CA GLY A 181 -2.32 16.15 10.33
C GLY A 181 -2.20 16.29 8.80
N LEU A 182 -3.27 16.03 8.05
CA LEU A 182 -3.23 16.20 6.58
C LEU A 182 -3.08 17.68 6.16
N ALA A 183 -3.72 18.57 6.92
CA ALA A 183 -3.58 20.02 6.71
C ALA A 183 -2.15 20.53 6.96
N GLU A 184 -1.44 19.94 7.92
CA GLU A 184 -0.04 20.29 8.23
C GLU A 184 0.89 19.86 7.11
N VAL A 185 0.74 18.62 6.62
CA VAL A 185 1.51 18.09 5.47
C VAL A 185 1.27 18.93 4.21
N LEU A 186 0.03 19.37 3.98
CA LEU A 186 -0.30 20.27 2.86
C LEU A 186 0.33 21.66 3.01
N ALA A 187 0.42 22.20 4.24
CA ALA A 187 1.06 23.47 4.50
C ALA A 187 2.57 23.39 4.23
N GLU A 188 3.24 22.34 4.72
CA GLU A 188 4.68 22.10 4.47
C GLU A 188 4.97 21.88 2.98
N ALA A 189 4.12 21.13 2.27
CA ALA A 189 4.25 20.93 0.83
C ALA A 189 4.08 22.23 0.02
N GLY A 190 3.17 23.12 0.45
CA GLY A 190 2.99 24.45 -0.15
C GLY A 190 4.21 25.36 0.05
N GLU A 191 4.85 25.30 1.21
CA GLU A 191 6.03 26.08 1.55
C GLU A 191 7.29 25.57 0.81
N ALA A 192 7.44 24.24 0.67
CA ALA A 192 8.48 23.59 -0.12
C ALA A 192 8.38 23.91 -1.63
N ALA A 193 7.17 24.02 -2.17
CA ALA A 193 6.93 24.44 -3.54
C ALA A 193 7.28 25.93 -3.76
N ALA A 194 6.99 26.79 -2.76
CA ALA A 194 7.29 28.22 -2.82
C ALA A 194 8.80 28.51 -2.74
N THR A 195 9.58 27.73 -1.99
CA THR A 195 11.04 27.92 -1.90
C THR A 195 11.81 27.41 -3.13
N THR A 196 11.18 26.63 -4.01
CA THR A 196 11.81 26.06 -5.21
C THR A 196 11.56 26.90 -6.48
N ALA A 197 10.72 27.94 -6.40
CA ALA A 197 10.50 28.86 -7.52
C ALA A 197 11.74 29.77 -7.72
N PRO A 198 12.42 29.74 -8.90
CA PRO A 198 13.54 30.64 -9.15
C PRO A 198 13.03 32.08 -9.28
N ALA A 199 13.77 33.03 -8.68
CA ALA A 199 13.54 34.46 -8.83
C ALA A 199 13.68 34.89 -10.31
N PRO A 200 12.90 35.91 -10.76
CA PRO A 200 12.84 36.34 -12.16
C PRO A 200 14.16 36.91 -12.68
#